data_AF-A0A096B0C2-F1
#
_entry.id   AF-A0A096B0C2-F1
#
_cell.length_a   1.000
_cell.length_b   1.000
_cell.length_c   1.000
_cell.angle_alpha   90.00
_cell.angle_beta   90.00
_cell.angle_gamma   90.00
#
_symmetry.space_group_name_H-M   'P 1'
#
loop_
_entity.id
_entity.type
_entity.pdbx_description
1 polymer ?
#
loop_
_entity_poly.entity_id
_entity_poly.type
_entity_poly.pdbx_seq_one_letter_code
_entity_poly.pdbx_strand_id
1 'polypeptide(L)'
;MKKINCMLALACMSLSTLFVGCQRNGDMPDNTNANSKVNHLIFKEVFYIGYLTYRELPKEYAQWGMKSQYSRYTDANYLVIANPTDKPISLANMAIAVHGVDPSVQHDYQDNGDGSFVKRYYGIGGMSYFPNDPVTNKPHIIQPGDSVIIVKYACDHKKKFFKENEITEEDAKKSYFGWEALPDYSKLPKDKTFELCNQREPNPDDEYDNKDIPNMKDLVLWDDLPFSGVDQSMRIALVKLPDGDATKPHTEDAKGYYPDESPRSRHNWYHLYAHYADEQNAIKDENDPEKKAELKKNCKYPTAYYEMVQEQGGGDGVNLIELNYNWVVDFLTICPPSLKKFSLLEAPSELLVYDGIGHVVKENGKEKREKVWWYDNGSTSVCNAIYGTSDFANDKFDPALLQGALIRRTDGKGFVAQMSSALNFTKGVPSLCVRDKNGKPLDMTAYWKVNSIQAHATKK
;
A
#
# COMPACT_ATOMS: atom_id res chain seq x y z
N MET A 1 3.15 28.82 -58.44
CA MET A 1 2.82 27.71 -57.53
C MET A 1 4.15 27.15 -57.02
N LYS A 2 4.86 27.78 -56.09
CA LYS A 2 4.58 28.12 -54.67
C LYS A 2 4.44 26.90 -53.76
N LYS A 3 5.55 26.63 -53.06
CA LYS A 3 5.64 26.39 -51.61
C LYS A 3 4.86 25.18 -51.03
N ILE A 4 5.27 23.94 -51.32
CA ILE A 4 4.85 22.80 -50.46
C ILE A 4 5.98 21.80 -50.13
N ASN A 5 7.10 21.74 -50.87
CA ASN A 5 8.02 20.59 -50.74
C ASN A 5 9.31 20.79 -49.91
N CYS A 6 9.47 21.90 -49.18
CA CYS A 6 10.60 22.07 -48.24
C CYS A 6 10.19 22.21 -46.76
N MET A 7 8.88 22.30 -46.45
CA MET A 7 8.41 22.38 -45.05
C MET A 7 8.30 21.01 -44.37
N LEU A 8 8.17 19.92 -45.13
CA LEU A 8 8.02 18.57 -44.55
C LEU A 8 9.37 17.96 -44.13
N ALA A 9 10.48 18.35 -44.75
CA ALA A 9 11.81 17.84 -44.40
C ALA A 9 12.47 18.61 -43.24
N LEU A 10 12.13 19.89 -43.03
CA LEU A 10 12.59 20.65 -41.85
C LEU A 10 11.74 20.41 -40.59
N ALA A 11 10.51 19.93 -40.72
CA ALA A 11 9.68 19.52 -39.58
C ALA A 11 10.09 18.15 -38.98
N CYS A 12 10.83 17.33 -39.73
CA CYS A 12 11.28 16.01 -39.28
C CYS A 12 12.72 16.00 -38.70
N MET A 13 13.42 17.14 -38.69
CA MET A 13 14.79 17.24 -38.15
C MET A 13 14.95 18.30 -37.04
N SER A 14 13.87 18.97 -36.63
CA SER A 14 13.85 19.87 -35.45
C SER A 14 13.27 19.25 -34.18
N LEU A 15 12.99 17.94 -34.17
CA LEU A 15 12.57 17.18 -32.99
C LEU A 15 13.71 16.39 -32.33
N SER A 16 14.93 16.49 -32.87
CA SER A 16 16.15 15.86 -32.37
C SER A 16 17.02 16.76 -31.50
N THR A 17 16.52 17.90 -31.01
CA THR A 17 17.23 18.79 -30.06
C THR A 17 16.37 19.25 -28.87
N LEU A 18 15.60 18.33 -28.27
CA LEU A 18 15.15 18.47 -26.87
C LEU A 18 15.56 17.24 -26.03
N PHE A 19 16.63 16.56 -26.44
CA PHE A 19 17.40 15.67 -25.57
C PHE A 19 18.50 16.46 -24.87
N VAL A 20 18.12 17.22 -23.83
CA VAL A 20 19.02 17.55 -22.71
C VAL A 20 18.16 17.59 -21.44
N GLY A 21 18.34 16.59 -20.58
CA GLY A 21 18.14 16.63 -19.12
C GLY A 21 16.83 17.20 -18.57
N CYS A 22 15.87 16.32 -18.28
CA CYS A 22 15.13 16.44 -17.03
C CYS A 22 15.24 15.10 -16.30
N GLN A 23 16.24 14.99 -15.43
CA GLN A 23 16.06 14.22 -14.20
C GLN A 23 14.72 14.68 -13.60
N ARG A 24 13.76 13.76 -13.50
CA ARG A 24 12.68 13.93 -12.54
C ARG A 24 13.31 13.68 -11.17
N ASN A 25 13.93 14.71 -10.62
CA ASN A 25 14.06 14.81 -9.16
C ASN A 25 12.65 14.68 -8.60
N GLY A 26 12.51 14.06 -7.42
CA GLY A 26 11.24 13.81 -6.74
C GLY A 26 10.48 15.07 -6.31
N ASP A 27 10.44 16.10 -7.16
CA ASP A 27 9.71 17.33 -6.93
C ASP A 27 8.21 17.03 -6.98
N MET A 28 7.62 17.26 -5.82
CA MET A 28 6.20 17.17 -5.53
C MET A 28 5.38 18.11 -6.44
N PRO A 29 4.10 17.82 -6.72
CA PRO A 29 3.25 18.68 -7.53
C PRO A 29 3.06 20.06 -6.88
N ASP A 30 3.51 21.13 -7.53
CA ASP A 30 3.43 22.51 -7.02
C ASP A 30 2.01 23.04 -6.77
N ASN A 31 0.95 22.35 -7.20
CA ASN A 31 -0.41 22.88 -7.16
C ASN A 31 -1.44 21.77 -6.96
N THR A 32 -1.82 21.46 -5.73
CA THR A 32 -3.07 20.73 -5.44
C THR A 32 -4.11 21.68 -4.88
N ASN A 33 -4.60 22.60 -5.71
CA ASN A 33 -5.97 23.08 -5.55
C ASN A 33 -6.91 22.05 -6.19
N ALA A 34 -8.15 21.95 -5.71
CA ALA A 34 -9.14 20.94 -6.11
C ALA A 34 -9.54 20.95 -7.61
N ASN A 35 -8.86 21.75 -8.45
CA ASN A 35 -9.07 21.89 -9.90
C ASN A 35 -7.83 21.51 -10.74
N SER A 36 -6.76 20.99 -10.13
CA SER A 36 -5.53 20.61 -10.83
C SER A 36 -5.57 19.16 -11.30
N LYS A 37 -5.15 18.90 -12.54
CA LYS A 37 -5.06 17.54 -13.10
C LYS A 37 -4.04 16.72 -12.31
N VAL A 38 -4.44 15.56 -11.80
CA VAL A 38 -3.53 14.58 -11.17
C VAL A 38 -2.37 14.27 -12.11
N ASN A 39 -1.14 14.47 -11.64
CA ASN A 39 0.10 14.36 -12.43
C ASN A 39 1.02 13.22 -11.97
N HIS A 40 0.49 12.32 -11.13
CA HIS A 40 1.17 11.16 -10.54
C HIS A 40 0.27 9.92 -10.65
N LEU A 41 0.83 8.75 -10.32
CA LEU A 41 0.05 7.51 -10.23
C LEU A 41 -0.88 7.54 -9.02
N ILE A 42 -2.06 6.92 -9.14
CA ILE A 42 -3.04 6.87 -8.05
C ILE A 42 -3.51 5.46 -7.76
N PHE A 43 -3.90 5.19 -6.52
CA PHE A 43 -4.82 4.10 -6.20
C PHE A 43 -6.18 4.41 -6.83
N LYS A 44 -6.49 3.73 -7.93
CA LYS A 44 -7.76 3.86 -8.64
C LYS A 44 -8.86 3.05 -7.98
N GLU A 45 -8.52 1.86 -7.51
CA GLU A 45 -9.47 0.93 -6.91
C GLU A 45 -8.79 0.04 -5.87
N VAL A 46 -9.45 -0.22 -4.75
CA VAL A 46 -8.96 -1.06 -3.66
C VAL A 46 -10.08 -1.98 -3.17
N PHE A 47 -9.86 -3.29 -3.30
CA PHE A 47 -10.76 -4.33 -2.81
C PHE A 47 -10.10 -5.08 -1.64
N TYR A 48 -10.58 -4.81 -0.44
CA TYR A 48 -9.94 -5.24 0.82
C TYR A 48 -10.84 -6.09 1.73
N ILE A 49 -12.15 -6.10 1.46
CA ILE A 49 -13.13 -6.78 2.33
C ILE A 49 -13.20 -8.29 2.08
N GLY A 50 -12.52 -8.80 1.06
CA GLY A 50 -12.60 -10.20 0.67
C GLY A 50 -14.00 -10.64 0.23
N TYR A 51 -14.10 -11.93 -0.08
CA TYR A 51 -15.35 -12.60 -0.39
C TYR A 51 -15.83 -13.35 0.86
N LEU A 52 -16.98 -12.97 1.38
CA LEU A 52 -17.73 -13.72 2.37
C LEU A 52 -18.23 -15.08 1.83
N THR A 53 -17.94 -16.12 2.59
CA THR A 53 -18.50 -17.46 2.45
C THR A 53 -19.27 -17.83 3.71
N TYR A 54 -20.24 -18.73 3.59
CA TYR A 54 -20.95 -19.29 4.75
C TYR A 54 -20.79 -20.82 4.74
N ARG A 55 -20.39 -21.37 5.87
CA ARG A 55 -20.34 -22.83 6.08
C ARG A 55 -21.51 -23.22 6.96
N GLU A 56 -22.41 -24.01 6.40
CA GLU A 56 -23.46 -24.67 7.16
C GLU A 56 -22.92 -25.96 7.80
N LEU A 57 -23.01 -26.03 9.13
CA LEU A 57 -22.71 -27.24 9.88
C LEU A 57 -23.98 -28.05 10.11
N PRO A 58 -23.91 -29.39 10.01
CA PRO A 58 -25.02 -30.25 10.41
C PRO A 58 -25.43 -30.02 11.88
N LYS A 59 -26.72 -30.20 12.18
CA LYS A 59 -27.28 -29.91 13.53
C LYS A 59 -26.61 -30.70 14.65
N GLU A 60 -26.10 -31.90 14.36
CA GLU A 60 -25.34 -32.71 15.33
C GLU A 60 -24.08 -32.01 15.84
N TYR A 61 -23.45 -31.13 15.07
CA TYR A 61 -22.29 -30.36 15.52
C TYR A 61 -22.64 -29.30 16.56
N ALA A 62 -23.91 -28.89 16.66
CA ALA A 62 -24.38 -27.99 17.70
C ALA A 62 -24.22 -28.61 19.10
N GLN A 63 -24.26 -29.94 19.21
CA GLN A 63 -24.05 -30.64 20.48
C GLN A 63 -22.60 -30.49 21.00
N TRP A 64 -21.66 -30.11 20.12
CA TRP A 64 -20.26 -29.82 20.45
C TRP A 64 -19.97 -28.32 20.49
N GLY A 65 -21.00 -27.48 20.54
CA GLY A 65 -20.88 -26.03 20.58
C GLY A 65 -20.43 -25.39 19.26
N MET A 66 -20.29 -26.17 18.19
CA MET A 66 -19.94 -25.65 16.87
C MET A 66 -21.16 -25.08 16.17
N LYS A 67 -21.00 -23.93 15.50
CA LYS A 67 -22.08 -23.24 14.80
C LYS A 67 -21.70 -23.02 13.35
N SER A 68 -22.72 -23.08 12.48
CA SER A 68 -22.59 -22.54 11.14
C SER A 68 -22.17 -21.07 11.23
N GLN A 69 -21.22 -20.66 10.40
CA GLN A 69 -20.62 -19.34 10.52
C GLN A 69 -20.21 -18.79 9.17
N TYR A 70 -20.12 -17.47 9.14
CA TYR A 70 -19.50 -16.76 8.04
C TYR A 70 -17.98 -16.89 8.10
N SER A 71 -17.33 -16.64 6.98
CA SER A 71 -15.87 -16.53 6.89
C SER A 71 -15.51 -15.60 5.75
N ARG A 72 -14.40 -14.88 5.90
CA ARG A 72 -13.91 -13.93 4.89
C ARG A 72 -12.74 -14.57 4.13
N TYR A 73 -12.90 -14.72 2.82
CA TYR A 73 -11.86 -15.13 1.90
C TYR A 73 -11.12 -13.89 1.38
N THR A 74 -9.95 -13.58 1.95
CA THR A 74 -9.17 -12.38 1.64
C THR A 74 -8.10 -12.59 0.57
N ASP A 75 -7.88 -13.82 0.12
CA ASP A 75 -6.81 -14.13 -0.83
C ASP A 75 -7.05 -13.57 -2.23
N ALA A 76 -8.28 -13.15 -2.53
CA ALA A 76 -8.63 -12.45 -3.75
C ALA A 76 -8.68 -10.91 -3.59
N ASN A 77 -8.15 -10.37 -2.48
CA ASN A 77 -7.98 -8.92 -2.30
C ASN A 77 -6.99 -8.36 -3.33
N TYR A 78 -7.20 -7.11 -3.74
CA TYR A 78 -6.37 -6.47 -4.75
C TYR A 78 -6.35 -4.93 -4.67
N LEU A 79 -5.35 -4.37 -5.35
CA LEU A 79 -5.17 -2.95 -5.62
C LEU A 79 -5.12 -2.72 -7.13
N VAL A 80 -5.64 -1.60 -7.59
CA VAL A 80 -5.45 -1.12 -8.96
C VAL A 80 -4.81 0.26 -8.89
N ILE A 81 -3.67 0.41 -9.57
CA ILE A 81 -2.97 1.68 -9.68
C ILE A 81 -3.11 2.18 -11.12
N ALA A 82 -3.53 3.43 -11.29
CA ALA A 82 -3.72 4.02 -12.60
C ALA A 82 -2.71 5.14 -12.87
N ASN A 83 -2.39 5.32 -14.15
CA ASN A 83 -1.72 6.50 -14.64
C ASN A 83 -2.75 7.46 -15.26
N PRO A 84 -3.25 8.45 -14.50
CA PRO A 84 -4.20 9.43 -15.02
C PRO A 84 -3.53 10.54 -15.84
N THR A 85 -2.21 10.53 -15.98
CA THR A 85 -1.44 11.59 -16.63
C THR A 85 -1.38 11.42 -18.14
N ASP A 86 -0.84 12.41 -18.83
CA ASP A 86 -0.61 12.40 -20.28
C ASP A 86 0.77 11.82 -20.68
N LYS A 87 1.57 11.37 -19.71
CA LYS A 87 2.91 10.83 -19.94
C LYS A 87 3.06 9.41 -19.38
N PRO A 88 3.86 8.54 -20.03
CA PRO A 88 4.21 7.26 -19.44
C PRO A 88 4.93 7.45 -18.09
N ILE A 89 4.63 6.59 -17.12
CA ILE A 89 5.29 6.58 -15.80
C ILE A 89 5.93 5.21 -15.58
N SER A 90 7.21 5.22 -15.23
CA SER A 90 7.96 4.01 -14.89
C SER A 90 7.72 3.62 -13.43
N LEU A 91 7.47 2.32 -13.19
CA LEU A 91 7.38 1.70 -11.87
C LEU A 91 8.75 1.42 -11.25
N ALA A 92 9.84 1.81 -11.91
CA ALA A 92 11.17 1.74 -11.32
C ALA A 92 11.12 2.32 -9.92
N ASN A 93 11.59 1.58 -8.92
CA ASN A 93 11.84 2.12 -7.58
C ASN A 93 10.56 2.57 -6.87
N MET A 94 9.41 2.10 -7.35
CA MET A 94 8.15 2.29 -6.68
C MET A 94 7.86 1.10 -5.77
N ALA A 95 7.11 1.36 -4.72
CA ALA A 95 6.69 0.34 -3.77
C ALA A 95 5.34 0.68 -3.15
N ILE A 96 4.69 -0.33 -2.57
CA ILE A 96 3.55 -0.17 -1.67
C ILE A 96 4.07 -0.24 -0.26
N ALA A 97 3.89 0.83 0.52
CA ALA A 97 4.31 0.92 1.90
C ALA A 97 3.10 0.93 2.83
N VAL A 98 3.10 0.05 3.83
CA VAL A 98 2.05 -0.02 4.85
C VAL A 98 2.55 0.64 6.11
N HIS A 99 1.70 1.48 6.68
CA HIS A 99 1.99 2.05 7.98
C HIS A 99 1.83 0.99 9.07
N GLY A 100 2.78 0.86 9.98
CA GLY A 100 2.71 -0.17 11.03
C GLY A 100 1.67 0.10 12.13
N VAL A 101 0.92 1.21 12.05
CA VAL A 101 -0.05 1.61 13.08
C VAL A 101 -1.45 1.52 12.52
N ASP A 102 -2.34 0.86 13.25
CA ASP A 102 -3.76 0.73 12.93
C ASP A 102 -4.48 2.08 13.17
N PRO A 103 -5.28 2.60 12.21
CA PRO A 103 -6.04 3.84 12.40
C PRO A 103 -7.17 3.80 13.44
N SER A 104 -7.62 2.61 13.82
CA SER A 104 -8.69 2.37 14.79
C SER A 104 -8.20 2.21 16.23
N VAL A 105 -6.88 2.16 16.41
CA VAL A 105 -6.23 2.07 17.71
C VAL A 105 -5.66 3.44 18.06
N GLN A 106 -5.82 3.83 19.33
CA GLN A 106 -5.20 5.03 19.85
C GLN A 106 -3.79 4.68 20.29
N HIS A 107 -2.81 5.44 19.80
CA HIS A 107 -1.43 5.24 20.16
C HIS A 107 -0.89 6.44 20.91
N ASP A 108 -0.03 6.16 21.88
CA ASP A 108 0.82 7.14 22.53
C ASP A 108 2.19 7.10 21.86
N TYR A 109 2.68 8.28 21.49
CA TYR A 109 4.06 8.41 21.05
C TYR A 109 4.95 8.30 22.28
N GLN A 110 5.73 7.23 22.33
CA GLN A 110 6.83 6.87 23.24
C GLN A 110 7.10 7.74 24.48
N ASP A 111 7.41 7.09 25.61
CA ASP A 111 7.86 7.71 26.88
C ASP A 111 9.10 8.64 26.81
N ASN A 112 9.94 8.55 25.76
CA ASN A 112 11.27 9.19 25.69
C ASN A 112 11.48 10.16 24.51
N GLY A 113 10.43 10.46 23.72
CA GLY A 113 10.47 11.37 22.56
C GLY A 113 9.41 12.47 22.64
N ASP A 114 9.44 13.46 21.75
CA ASP A 114 8.44 14.55 21.72
C ASP A 114 7.16 14.18 20.92
N GLY A 115 7.05 12.93 20.47
CA GLY A 115 5.94 12.43 19.65
C GLY A 115 5.79 13.13 18.29
N SER A 116 6.85 13.77 17.80
CA SER A 116 6.84 14.45 16.51
C SER A 116 7.12 13.51 15.32
N PHE A 117 7.35 12.22 15.56
CA PHE A 117 7.69 11.26 14.49
C PHE A 117 6.68 11.22 13.36
N VAL A 118 5.41 10.94 13.66
CA VAL A 118 4.38 10.86 12.60
C VAL A 118 4.15 12.20 11.92
N LYS A 119 4.51 13.31 12.60
CA LYS A 119 4.43 14.65 12.03
C LYS A 119 5.50 14.87 10.97
N ARG A 120 6.59 14.09 11.01
CA ARG A 120 7.78 14.20 10.16
C ARG A 120 7.90 13.07 9.15
N TYR A 121 7.40 11.88 9.45
CA TYR A 121 7.59 10.70 8.61
C TYR A 121 6.39 9.78 8.59
N TYR A 122 6.29 9.04 7.49
CA TYR A 122 5.37 7.93 7.34
C TYR A 122 6.02 6.68 7.96
N GLY A 123 5.47 6.16 9.05
CA GLY A 123 6.04 5.04 9.80
C GLY A 123 5.73 3.69 9.17
N ILE A 124 6.69 3.14 8.43
CA ILE A 124 6.54 1.87 7.71
C ILE A 124 6.65 0.69 8.67
N GLY A 125 5.68 -0.22 8.60
CA GLY A 125 5.76 -1.57 9.17
C GLY A 125 6.15 -2.64 8.13
N GLY A 126 5.84 -2.41 6.85
CA GLY A 126 6.24 -3.29 5.75
C GLY A 126 6.11 -2.61 4.39
N MET A 127 6.86 -3.08 3.40
CA MET A 127 6.87 -2.51 2.06
C MET A 127 7.12 -3.56 0.97
N SER A 128 6.50 -3.42 -0.20
CA SER A 128 6.63 -4.32 -1.36
C SER A 128 6.99 -3.53 -2.61
N TYR A 129 8.11 -3.85 -3.27
CA TYR A 129 8.59 -3.15 -4.47
C TYR A 129 8.10 -3.80 -5.76
N PHE A 130 7.89 -2.97 -6.79
CA PHE A 130 7.69 -3.48 -8.13
C PHE A 130 9.00 -4.09 -8.67
N PRO A 131 8.97 -5.33 -9.16
CA PRO A 131 10.13 -5.94 -9.78
C PRO A 131 10.39 -5.32 -11.17
N ASN A 132 11.57 -5.57 -11.73
CA ASN A 132 11.78 -5.39 -13.16
C ASN A 132 11.12 -6.55 -13.92
N ASP A 133 10.81 -6.31 -15.19
CA ASP A 133 10.37 -7.36 -16.09
C ASP A 133 11.47 -8.46 -16.17
N PRO A 134 11.12 -9.74 -15.92
CA PRO A 134 12.13 -10.79 -15.77
C PRO A 134 12.84 -11.14 -17.08
N VAL A 135 12.28 -10.78 -18.24
CA VAL A 135 12.85 -11.08 -19.56
C VAL A 135 13.77 -9.96 -20.03
N THR A 136 13.31 -8.71 -19.92
CA THR A 136 14.02 -7.54 -20.41
C THR A 136 14.92 -6.89 -19.36
N ASN A 137 14.73 -7.24 -18.09
CA ASN A 137 15.34 -6.61 -16.91
C ASN A 137 15.14 -5.08 -16.88
N LYS A 138 14.05 -4.60 -17.48
CA LYS A 138 13.67 -3.19 -17.48
C LYS A 138 12.52 -2.94 -16.53
N PRO A 139 12.40 -1.72 -15.96
CA PRO A 139 11.23 -1.35 -15.20
C PRO A 139 9.95 -1.39 -16.05
N HIS A 140 8.83 -1.79 -15.44
CA HIS A 140 7.52 -1.70 -16.08
C HIS A 140 7.10 -0.24 -16.27
N ILE A 141 6.46 0.06 -17.40
CA ILE A 141 5.99 1.41 -17.74
C ILE A 141 4.47 1.38 -17.88
N ILE A 142 3.78 2.21 -17.11
CA ILE A 142 2.34 2.42 -17.21
C ILE A 142 2.08 3.56 -18.19
N GLN A 143 1.39 3.25 -19.29
CA GLN A 143 1.03 4.25 -20.31
C GLN A 143 -0.07 5.20 -19.80
N PRO A 144 -0.20 6.40 -20.39
CA PRO A 144 -1.32 7.31 -20.13
C PRO A 144 -2.68 6.61 -20.21
N GLY A 145 -3.51 6.75 -19.18
CA GLY A 145 -4.84 6.14 -19.08
C GLY A 145 -4.84 4.65 -18.73
N ASP A 146 -3.67 4.01 -18.64
CA ASP A 146 -3.55 2.59 -18.32
C ASP A 146 -3.51 2.34 -16.81
N SER A 147 -3.57 1.06 -16.41
CA SER A 147 -3.52 0.63 -15.02
C SER A 147 -2.74 -0.66 -14.84
N VAL A 148 -2.20 -0.85 -13.64
CA VAL A 148 -1.67 -2.13 -13.17
C VAL A 148 -2.51 -2.66 -12.02
N ILE A 149 -2.51 -3.98 -11.88
CA ILE A 149 -3.26 -4.73 -10.89
C ILE A 149 -2.25 -5.40 -9.96
N ILE A 150 -2.50 -5.32 -8.67
CA ILE A 150 -1.71 -6.02 -7.65
C ILE A 150 -2.68 -6.91 -6.90
N VAL A 151 -2.52 -8.22 -7.01
CA VAL A 151 -3.36 -9.22 -6.33
C VAL A 151 -2.58 -9.90 -5.22
N LYS A 152 -3.28 -10.44 -4.20
CA LYS A 152 -2.60 -11.27 -3.20
C LYS A 152 -2.17 -12.63 -3.77
N TYR A 153 -3.03 -13.29 -4.55
CA TYR A 153 -2.68 -14.45 -5.37
C TYR A 153 -3.32 -14.32 -6.76
N ALA A 154 -2.58 -14.58 -7.83
CA ALA A 154 -3.08 -14.60 -9.20
C ALA A 154 -3.50 -16.01 -9.62
N CYS A 155 -4.39 -16.64 -8.85
CA CYS A 155 -4.79 -18.03 -9.03
C CYS A 155 -6.30 -18.19 -9.32
N ASP A 156 -6.72 -19.42 -9.59
CA ASP A 156 -8.13 -19.79 -9.59
C ASP A 156 -8.61 -19.94 -8.13
N HIS A 157 -9.15 -18.86 -7.55
CA HIS A 157 -9.51 -18.81 -6.13
C HIS A 157 -10.60 -19.82 -5.76
N LYS A 158 -11.45 -20.19 -6.73
CA LYS A 158 -12.45 -21.23 -6.53
C LYS A 158 -11.80 -22.60 -6.31
N LYS A 159 -10.80 -22.94 -7.14
CA LYS A 159 -10.01 -24.17 -6.94
C LYS A 159 -9.21 -24.14 -5.65
N LYS A 160 -8.57 -23.01 -5.34
CA LYS A 160 -7.85 -22.81 -4.08
C LYS A 160 -8.77 -23.05 -2.88
N PHE A 161 -9.95 -22.44 -2.88
CA PHE A 161 -10.96 -22.63 -1.83
C PHE A 161 -11.35 -24.10 -1.63
N PHE A 162 -11.62 -24.84 -2.71
CA PHE A 162 -11.95 -26.26 -2.61
C PHE A 162 -10.80 -27.10 -2.05
N LYS A 163 -9.57 -26.82 -2.48
CA LYS A 163 -8.39 -27.54 -2.03
C LYS A 163 -8.09 -27.29 -0.55
N GLU A 164 -8.09 -26.04 -0.12
CA GLU A 164 -7.82 -25.67 1.29
C GLU A 164 -8.90 -26.13 2.27
N ASN A 165 -10.14 -26.30 1.79
CA ASN A 165 -11.22 -26.86 2.59
C ASN A 165 -11.33 -28.39 2.44
N GLU A 166 -10.48 -29.02 1.62
CA GLU A 166 -10.49 -30.46 1.34
C GLU A 166 -11.86 -30.97 0.83
N ILE A 167 -12.52 -30.20 -0.04
CA ILE A 167 -13.87 -30.49 -0.55
C ILE A 167 -13.92 -30.54 -2.08
N THR A 168 -14.92 -31.24 -2.62
CA THR A 168 -15.28 -31.16 -4.03
C THR A 168 -16.33 -30.07 -4.28
N GLU A 169 -16.56 -29.69 -5.53
CA GLU A 169 -17.66 -28.78 -5.89
C GLU A 169 -19.03 -29.36 -5.46
N GLU A 170 -19.23 -30.67 -5.55
CA GLU A 170 -20.47 -31.32 -5.13
C GLU A 170 -20.66 -31.29 -3.61
N ASP A 171 -19.57 -31.32 -2.84
CA ASP A 171 -19.64 -31.14 -1.38
C ASP A 171 -19.90 -29.68 -1.02
N ALA A 172 -19.25 -28.75 -1.73
CA ALA A 172 -19.49 -27.32 -1.56
C ALA A 172 -20.97 -26.96 -1.80
N LYS A 173 -21.62 -27.53 -2.82
CA LYS A 173 -23.06 -27.33 -3.09
C LYS A 173 -23.99 -27.75 -1.95
N LYS A 174 -23.54 -28.62 -1.03
CA LYS A 174 -24.36 -29.14 0.08
C LYS A 174 -24.30 -28.26 1.32
N SER A 175 -23.15 -27.64 1.60
CA SER A 175 -22.88 -27.01 2.91
C SER A 175 -22.10 -25.70 2.85
N TYR A 176 -21.69 -25.25 1.65
CA TYR A 176 -20.98 -23.99 1.46
C TYR A 176 -21.73 -23.06 0.52
N PHE A 177 -21.76 -21.78 0.88
CA PHE A 177 -22.41 -20.75 0.09
C PHE A 177 -21.46 -19.57 -0.13
N GLY A 178 -21.55 -18.94 -1.31
CA GLY A 178 -20.74 -17.77 -1.66
C GLY A 178 -19.44 -18.09 -2.40
N TRP A 179 -18.99 -19.35 -2.40
CA TRP A 179 -17.81 -19.80 -3.15
C TRP A 179 -17.95 -19.61 -4.67
N GLU A 180 -19.18 -19.55 -5.19
CA GLU A 180 -19.43 -19.33 -6.63
C GLU A 180 -19.03 -17.93 -7.10
N ALA A 181 -18.90 -16.98 -6.16
CA ALA A 181 -18.46 -15.63 -6.47
C ALA A 181 -16.93 -15.49 -6.52
N LEU A 182 -16.19 -16.51 -6.08
CA LEU A 182 -14.72 -16.46 -6.08
C LEU A 182 -14.19 -16.37 -7.52
N PRO A 183 -13.30 -15.40 -7.79
CA PRO A 183 -12.85 -15.12 -9.13
C PRO A 183 -11.73 -16.06 -9.59
N ASP A 184 -11.50 -16.10 -10.90
CA ASP A 184 -10.35 -16.76 -11.51
C ASP A 184 -9.35 -15.69 -11.95
N TYR A 185 -8.32 -15.44 -11.12
CA TYR A 185 -7.25 -14.48 -11.41
C TYR A 185 -6.08 -15.11 -12.17
N SER A 186 -6.09 -16.42 -12.44
CA SER A 186 -5.03 -17.09 -13.21
C SER A 186 -4.91 -16.60 -14.66
N LYS A 187 -5.92 -15.88 -15.14
CA LYS A 187 -6.04 -15.36 -16.51
C LYS A 187 -5.91 -13.83 -16.59
N LEU A 188 -5.50 -13.18 -15.51
CA LEU A 188 -5.25 -11.74 -15.54
C LEU A 188 -4.12 -11.40 -16.53
N PRO A 189 -4.11 -10.16 -17.09
CA PRO A 189 -3.09 -9.73 -18.05
C PRO A 189 -1.70 -9.73 -17.41
N LYS A 190 -0.86 -10.68 -17.82
CA LYS A 190 0.49 -10.90 -17.27
C LYS A 190 1.40 -9.67 -17.34
N ASP A 191 1.22 -8.82 -18.35
CA ASP A 191 1.98 -7.59 -18.55
C ASP A 191 1.53 -6.42 -17.65
N LYS A 192 0.39 -6.57 -16.95
CA LYS A 192 -0.22 -5.54 -16.11
C LYS A 192 -0.52 -6.00 -14.70
N THR A 193 -0.18 -7.23 -14.35
CA THR A 193 -0.51 -7.80 -13.04
C THR A 193 0.77 -8.15 -12.29
N PHE A 194 0.75 -7.89 -10.99
CA PHE A 194 1.75 -8.29 -10.02
C PHE A 194 1.08 -9.07 -8.91
N GLU A 195 1.79 -10.03 -8.35
CA GLU A 195 1.34 -10.80 -7.19
C GLU A 195 2.12 -10.35 -5.95
N LEU A 196 1.46 -10.20 -4.81
CA LEU A 196 2.14 -9.90 -3.55
C LEU A 196 2.89 -11.14 -3.09
N CYS A 197 4.18 -11.00 -2.80
CA CYS A 197 4.97 -12.08 -2.23
C CYS A 197 4.62 -12.22 -0.74
N ASN A 198 3.54 -12.94 -0.42
CA ASN A 198 3.07 -13.15 0.96
C ASN A 198 4.00 -14.07 1.80
N GLN A 199 5.31 -13.99 1.58
CA GLN A 199 6.33 -14.86 2.12
C GLN A 199 7.63 -14.07 2.33
N ARG A 200 8.31 -14.34 3.45
CA ARG A 200 9.59 -13.67 3.80
C ARG A 200 10.68 -13.91 2.75
N GLU A 201 10.62 -15.07 2.09
CA GLU A 201 11.46 -15.48 0.98
C GLU A 201 10.56 -16.17 -0.06
N PRO A 202 10.85 -16.06 -1.37
CA PRO A 202 10.08 -16.77 -2.39
C PRO A 202 10.04 -18.27 -2.09
N ASN A 203 8.87 -18.83 -1.79
CA ASN A 203 8.70 -20.26 -1.66
C ASN A 203 8.51 -20.86 -3.06
N PRO A 204 9.50 -21.58 -3.60
CA PRO A 204 9.35 -22.22 -4.90
C PRO A 204 8.19 -23.22 -4.92
N ASP A 205 7.82 -23.78 -3.76
CA ASP A 205 6.78 -24.80 -3.58
C ASP A 205 5.39 -24.22 -3.27
N ASP A 206 5.21 -22.89 -3.30
CA ASP A 206 3.87 -22.31 -3.27
C ASP A 206 3.14 -22.68 -4.56
N GLU A 207 2.21 -23.62 -4.43
CA GLU A 207 1.42 -24.15 -5.54
C GLU A 207 0.33 -23.19 -6.04
N TYR A 208 0.06 -22.11 -5.30
CA TYR A 208 -0.89 -21.07 -5.70
C TYR A 208 -0.19 -19.86 -6.33
N ASP A 209 1.12 -19.74 -6.16
CA ASP A 209 1.94 -18.73 -6.82
C ASP A 209 1.92 -18.92 -8.34
N ASN A 210 1.47 -17.89 -9.05
CA ASN A 210 1.41 -17.92 -10.50
C ASN A 210 2.75 -17.50 -11.10
N LYS A 211 3.57 -18.49 -11.48
CA LYS A 211 4.92 -18.28 -12.03
C LYS A 211 4.97 -17.43 -13.31
N ASP A 212 3.84 -17.23 -13.98
CA ASP A 212 3.74 -16.35 -15.15
C ASP A 212 3.52 -14.87 -14.79
N ILE A 213 3.22 -14.57 -13.53
CA ILE A 213 2.99 -13.23 -12.99
C ILE A 213 4.19 -12.87 -12.11
N PRO A 214 4.78 -11.68 -12.28
CA PRO A 214 5.92 -11.27 -11.46
C PRO A 214 5.49 -11.00 -10.02
N ASN A 215 6.16 -11.65 -9.08
CA ASN A 215 6.03 -11.37 -7.65
C ASN A 215 6.66 -10.02 -7.28
N MET A 216 5.93 -9.23 -6.51
CA MET A 216 6.47 -8.09 -5.79
C MET A 216 7.60 -8.55 -4.88
N LYS A 217 8.58 -7.68 -4.66
CA LYS A 217 9.72 -7.99 -3.77
C LYS A 217 9.46 -7.36 -2.43
N ASP A 218 9.36 -8.15 -1.38
CA ASP A 218 9.01 -7.61 -0.08
C ASP A 218 10.25 -7.24 0.72
N LEU A 219 10.19 -6.06 1.33
CA LEU A 219 11.13 -5.62 2.35
C LEU A 219 10.61 -6.09 3.71
N VAL A 220 11.19 -7.18 4.20
CA VAL A 220 10.94 -7.64 5.57
C VAL A 220 11.78 -6.80 6.53
N LEU A 221 11.12 -5.92 7.28
CA LEU A 221 11.79 -5.01 8.22
C LEU A 221 12.05 -5.63 9.59
N TRP A 222 11.29 -6.67 9.98
CA TRP A 222 11.37 -7.35 11.29
C TRP A 222 11.04 -8.85 11.19
N ASP A 223 10.43 -9.40 12.25
CA ASP A 223 9.88 -10.76 12.30
C ASP A 223 8.41 -10.85 11.87
N ASP A 224 7.81 -9.76 11.43
CA ASP A 224 6.45 -9.83 10.89
C ASP A 224 6.44 -10.40 9.47
N LEU A 225 5.32 -11.02 9.11
CA LEU A 225 5.06 -11.37 7.71
C LEU A 225 5.08 -10.08 6.88
N PRO A 226 5.60 -10.13 5.64
CA PRO A 226 5.60 -8.95 4.80
C PRO A 226 4.17 -8.53 4.45
N PHE A 227 4.02 -7.41 3.73
CA PHE A 227 2.71 -6.86 3.39
C PHE A 227 1.79 -7.91 2.73
N SER A 228 0.92 -8.50 3.54
CA SER A 228 0.05 -9.62 3.16
C SER A 228 -1.23 -9.18 2.44
N GLY A 229 -1.28 -7.91 2.03
CA GLY A 229 -2.41 -7.29 1.34
C GLY A 229 -3.25 -6.38 2.22
N VAL A 230 -4.30 -5.83 1.61
CA VAL A 230 -5.15 -4.80 2.22
C VAL A 230 -6.21 -5.37 3.17
N ASP A 231 -6.56 -4.62 4.22
CA ASP A 231 -7.54 -5.00 5.24
C ASP A 231 -8.43 -3.82 5.71
N GLN A 232 -9.33 -4.06 6.67
CA GLN A 232 -10.42 -3.19 7.11
C GLN A 232 -9.99 -1.97 7.92
N SER A 233 -8.78 -1.99 8.46
CA SER A 233 -8.19 -0.88 9.20
C SER A 233 -6.71 -0.80 8.91
N MET A 234 -6.31 0.09 8.01
CA MET A 234 -4.90 0.24 7.63
C MET A 234 -4.63 1.54 6.89
N ARG A 235 -3.35 1.84 6.74
CA ARG A 235 -2.87 2.93 5.90
C ARG A 235 -1.85 2.40 4.91
N ILE A 236 -2.05 2.76 3.66
CA ILE A 236 -1.18 2.34 2.56
C ILE A 236 -0.77 3.57 1.76
N ALA A 237 0.47 3.56 1.30
CA ALA A 237 1.04 4.59 0.44
C ALA A 237 1.68 3.95 -0.78
N LEU A 238 1.48 4.55 -1.94
CA LEU A 238 2.35 4.34 -3.09
C LEU A 238 3.55 5.25 -2.89
N VAL A 239 4.76 4.70 -2.93
CA VAL A 239 5.98 5.46 -2.67
C VAL A 239 6.95 5.35 -3.83
N LYS A 240 7.70 6.41 -4.11
CA LYS A 240 8.77 6.46 -5.09
C LYS A 240 10.07 6.73 -4.36
N LEU A 241 10.92 5.71 -4.30
CA LEU A 241 12.18 5.78 -3.59
C LEU A 241 13.27 6.41 -4.48
N PRO A 242 14.26 7.08 -3.86
CA PRO A 242 15.38 7.67 -4.58
C PRO A 242 16.18 6.63 -5.37
N ASP A 243 16.83 7.09 -6.43
CA ASP A 243 17.70 6.30 -7.29
C ASP A 243 18.94 5.81 -6.54
N GLY A 244 19.17 4.48 -6.52
CA GLY A 244 20.32 3.84 -5.88
C GLY A 244 20.54 2.41 -6.38
N ASP A 245 21.80 1.97 -6.38
CA ASP A 245 22.22 0.66 -6.88
C ASP A 245 22.11 -0.42 -5.78
N ALA A 246 20.99 -1.16 -5.78
CA ALA A 246 20.75 -2.24 -4.82
C ALA A 246 21.71 -3.44 -4.95
N THR A 247 22.57 -3.46 -5.97
CA THR A 247 23.52 -4.57 -6.21
C THR A 247 24.93 -4.31 -5.69
N LYS A 248 25.23 -3.08 -5.23
CA LYS A 248 26.51 -2.76 -4.62
C LYS A 248 26.37 -2.73 -3.10
N PRO A 249 27.15 -3.52 -2.33
CA PRO A 249 27.35 -3.20 -0.93
C PRO A 249 28.00 -1.82 -0.86
N HIS A 250 27.38 -0.90 -0.11
CA HIS A 250 27.92 0.43 0.02
C HIS A 250 29.23 0.35 0.82
N THR A 251 30.24 1.08 0.35
CA THR A 251 31.52 1.22 1.03
C THR A 251 31.50 2.52 1.82
N GLU A 252 32.04 2.48 3.03
CA GLU A 252 32.22 3.69 3.83
C GLU A 252 33.09 4.71 3.06
N ASP A 253 32.70 5.97 3.08
CA ASP A 253 33.52 7.07 2.63
C ASP A 253 34.68 7.30 3.62
N ALA A 254 35.56 8.24 3.29
CA ALA A 254 36.74 8.55 4.10
C ALA A 254 36.44 9.03 5.53
N LYS A 255 35.17 9.26 5.88
CA LYS A 255 34.70 9.69 7.20
C LYS A 255 33.78 8.64 7.87
N GLY A 256 33.64 7.46 7.27
CA GLY A 256 32.79 6.37 7.76
C GLY A 256 31.32 6.50 7.38
N TYR A 257 30.94 7.32 6.39
CA TYR A 257 29.57 7.45 5.91
C TYR A 257 29.29 6.47 4.77
N TYR A 258 28.06 6.04 4.55
CA TYR A 258 27.71 5.20 3.40
C TYR A 258 27.03 6.06 2.33
N PRO A 259 27.74 6.82 1.47
CA PRO A 259 27.18 7.89 0.62
C PRO A 259 26.20 7.44 -0.48
N ASP A 260 25.95 6.15 -0.62
CA ASP A 260 25.04 5.56 -1.61
C ASP A 260 23.84 4.87 -0.92
N GLU A 261 23.26 5.46 0.14
CA GLU A 261 22.19 4.94 1.03
C GLU A 261 20.88 4.52 0.34
N SER A 262 20.91 3.57 -0.60
CA SER A 262 19.70 3.17 -1.30
C SER A 262 18.74 2.51 -0.30
N PRO A 263 17.52 3.05 -0.08
CA PRO A 263 16.51 2.45 0.80
C PRO A 263 15.90 1.15 0.22
N ARG A 264 16.59 0.54 -0.76
CA ARG A 264 16.20 -0.65 -1.52
C ARG A 264 16.83 -1.94 -1.01
N SER A 265 17.76 -1.86 -0.07
CA SER A 265 18.43 -3.02 0.51
C SER A 265 17.98 -3.23 1.95
N ARG A 266 17.49 -4.44 2.27
CA ARG A 266 17.16 -4.86 3.64
C ARG A 266 18.36 -4.72 4.59
N HIS A 267 19.54 -5.06 4.07
CA HIS A 267 20.79 -4.97 4.81
C HIS A 267 21.10 -3.53 5.24
N ASN A 268 20.80 -2.55 4.40
CA ASN A 268 21.03 -1.13 4.70
C ASN A 268 20.16 -0.67 5.86
N TRP A 269 18.84 -0.97 5.86
CA TRP A 269 17.95 -0.56 6.95
C TRP A 269 18.35 -1.15 8.32
N TYR A 270 18.85 -2.39 8.37
CA TYR A 270 19.36 -2.99 9.62
C TYR A 270 20.73 -2.43 10.05
N HIS A 271 21.66 -2.20 9.12
CA HIS A 271 22.97 -1.63 9.46
C HIS A 271 22.87 -0.18 9.90
N LEU A 272 22.04 0.59 9.21
CA LEU A 272 21.56 1.90 9.63
C LEU A 272 21.11 1.80 11.09
N TYR A 273 20.09 0.97 11.37
CA TYR A 273 19.56 0.76 12.73
C TYR A 273 20.65 0.51 13.79
N ALA A 274 21.61 -0.38 13.53
CA ALA A 274 22.65 -0.71 14.49
C ALA A 274 23.55 0.49 14.82
N HIS A 275 24.01 1.23 13.81
CA HIS A 275 24.83 2.42 14.01
C HIS A 275 24.06 3.57 14.69
N TYR A 276 22.76 3.72 14.41
CA TYR A 276 21.90 4.68 15.11
C TYR A 276 21.73 4.37 16.59
N ALA A 277 21.48 3.10 16.91
CA ALA A 277 21.28 2.67 18.29
C ALA A 277 22.51 3.00 19.15
N ASP A 278 23.71 2.84 18.61
CA ASP A 278 24.97 3.17 19.29
C ASP A 278 25.13 4.68 19.53
N GLU A 279 24.85 5.53 18.53
CA GLU A 279 24.91 7.00 18.69
C GLU A 279 23.88 7.52 19.71
N GLN A 280 22.67 6.97 19.72
CA GLN A 280 21.62 7.37 20.66
C GLN A 280 21.88 6.87 22.08
N ASN A 281 22.38 5.65 22.25
CA ASN A 281 22.81 5.16 23.56
C ASN A 281 23.92 6.06 24.13
N ALA A 282 24.89 6.47 23.31
CA ALA A 282 25.93 7.42 23.72
C ALA A 282 25.35 8.79 24.16
N ILE A 283 24.36 9.34 23.45
CA ILE A 283 23.68 10.59 23.84
C ILE A 283 22.88 10.40 25.13
N LYS A 284 22.19 9.26 25.28
CA LYS A 284 21.35 8.95 26.44
C LYS A 284 22.18 8.80 27.70
N ASP A 285 23.27 8.05 27.61
CA ASP A 285 24.16 7.72 28.71
C ASP A 285 25.08 8.90 29.10
N GLU A 286 25.18 9.92 28.23
CA GLU A 286 25.89 11.15 28.54
C GLU A 286 25.07 12.06 29.47
N ASN A 287 25.68 12.39 30.61
CA ASN A 287 25.10 13.18 31.69
C ASN A 287 25.60 14.64 31.68
N ASP A 288 26.70 14.93 30.99
CA ASP A 288 27.22 16.27 30.81
C ASP A 288 26.40 17.04 29.74
N PRO A 289 25.76 18.17 30.06
CA PRO A 289 24.91 18.90 29.12
C PRO A 289 25.64 19.44 27.88
N GLU A 290 26.91 19.84 28.01
CA GLU A 290 27.69 20.39 26.89
C GLU A 290 28.15 19.28 25.96
N LYS A 291 28.64 18.16 26.50
CA LYS A 291 28.97 16.97 25.70
C LYS A 291 27.75 16.35 25.07
N LYS A 292 26.63 16.30 25.78
CA LYS A 292 25.35 15.84 25.21
C LYS A 292 24.90 16.75 24.07
N ALA A 293 25.09 18.06 24.18
CA ALA A 293 24.78 19.00 23.10
C ALA A 293 25.75 18.85 21.91
N GLU A 294 27.02 18.58 22.16
CA GLU A 294 28.02 18.32 21.12
C GLU A 294 27.79 16.99 20.40
N LEU A 295 27.47 15.91 21.14
CA LEU A 295 27.06 14.63 20.57
C LEU A 295 25.79 14.77 19.74
N LYS A 296 24.78 15.51 20.21
CA LYS A 296 23.57 15.84 19.42
C LYS A 296 23.89 16.63 18.15
N LYS A 297 24.85 17.55 18.20
CA LYS A 297 25.28 18.36 17.06
C LYS A 297 26.07 17.55 16.04
N ASN A 298 26.86 16.59 16.51
CA ASN A 298 27.73 15.74 15.70
C ASN A 298 27.07 14.40 15.32
N CYS A 299 25.84 14.15 15.79
CA CYS A 299 25.05 12.99 15.40
C CYS A 299 24.98 12.96 13.89
N LYS A 300 25.52 11.88 13.33
CA LYS A 300 25.74 11.76 11.88
C LYS A 300 24.43 11.65 11.14
N TYR A 301 23.40 11.19 11.84
CA TYR A 301 22.14 10.87 11.24
C TYR A 301 20.98 11.33 12.15
N PRO A 302 20.58 12.60 12.04
CA PRO A 302 19.59 13.18 12.96
C PRO A 302 18.17 12.61 12.82
N THR A 303 17.89 11.81 11.77
CA THR A 303 16.56 11.70 11.11
C THR A 303 16.23 10.35 10.48
N ALA A 304 16.77 9.24 11.00
CA ALA A 304 16.21 7.92 10.73
C ALA A 304 15.96 7.20 12.06
N TYR A 305 14.88 7.60 12.72
CA TYR A 305 14.35 6.88 13.87
C TYR A 305 13.79 5.51 13.48
N TYR A 306 14.18 4.52 14.28
CA TYR A 306 13.23 3.50 14.67
C TYR A 306 12.42 4.09 15.84
N GLU A 307 11.10 4.21 15.69
CA GLU A 307 10.23 4.63 16.79
C GLU A 307 9.30 3.48 17.16
N MET A 308 9.43 3.00 18.40
CA MET A 308 8.38 2.22 19.04
C MET A 308 7.21 3.14 19.36
N VAL A 309 6.06 2.86 18.78
CA VAL A 309 4.81 3.55 19.11
C VAL A 309 3.97 2.61 19.95
N GLN A 310 3.61 3.05 21.16
CA GLN A 310 2.87 2.21 22.11
C GLN A 310 1.36 2.42 21.96
N GLU A 311 0.60 1.36 22.19
CA GLU A 311 -0.85 1.51 22.33
C GLU A 311 -1.18 2.24 23.64
N GLN A 312 -2.09 3.20 23.58
CA GLN A 312 -2.47 3.95 24.76
C GLN A 312 -3.10 3.03 25.82
N GLY A 313 -2.47 2.94 26.99
CA GLY A 313 -2.91 2.08 28.10
C GLY A 313 -2.58 0.58 27.93
N GLY A 314 -1.79 0.21 26.92
CA GLY A 314 -1.31 -1.15 26.67
C GLY A 314 0.19 -1.32 26.95
N GLY A 315 0.67 -2.56 26.94
CA GLY A 315 2.10 -2.90 27.00
C GLY A 315 2.72 -3.21 25.64
N ASP A 316 1.91 -3.26 24.59
CA ASP A 316 2.34 -3.60 23.24
C ASP A 316 2.75 -2.34 22.47
N GLY A 317 3.85 -2.44 21.71
CA GLY A 317 4.37 -1.36 20.88
C GLY A 317 4.73 -1.87 19.50
N VAL A 318 4.51 -1.03 18.49
CA VAL A 318 4.87 -1.33 17.11
C VAL A 318 6.15 -0.61 16.72
N ASN A 319 7.04 -1.36 16.09
CA ASN A 319 8.30 -0.85 15.59
C ASN A 319 8.14 -0.25 14.20
N LEU A 320 8.34 1.07 14.09
CA LEU A 320 8.18 1.79 12.83
C LEU A 320 9.52 2.27 12.29
N ILE A 321 9.62 2.29 10.96
CA ILE A 321 10.74 2.86 10.24
C ILE A 321 10.31 4.17 9.57
N GLU A 322 11.12 5.22 9.68
CA GLU A 322 10.83 6.50 9.04
C GLU A 322 10.91 6.41 7.51
N LEU A 323 9.84 6.80 6.83
CA LEU A 323 9.85 7.15 5.42
C LEU A 323 9.51 8.62 5.26
N ASN A 324 10.34 9.34 4.50
CA ASN A 324 10.05 10.74 4.18
C ASN A 324 8.72 10.86 3.41
N TYR A 325 7.80 11.70 3.90
CA TYR A 325 6.52 11.97 3.23
C TYR A 325 6.69 12.51 1.80
N ASN A 326 7.82 13.13 1.47
CA ASN A 326 8.12 13.58 0.10
C ASN A 326 8.29 12.42 -0.89
N TRP A 327 8.49 11.19 -0.41
CA TRP A 327 8.55 9.99 -1.26
C TRP A 327 7.17 9.37 -1.47
N VAL A 328 6.13 9.84 -0.77
CA VAL A 328 4.75 9.41 -0.99
C VAL A 328 4.24 10.02 -2.30
N VAL A 329 3.73 9.14 -3.17
CA VAL A 329 3.14 9.47 -4.47
C VAL A 329 1.62 9.59 -4.35
N ASP A 330 1.00 8.72 -3.58
CA ASP A 330 -0.44 8.72 -3.27
C ASP A 330 -0.67 7.90 -1.99
N PHE A 331 -1.79 8.11 -1.31
CA PHE A 331 -2.09 7.46 -0.04
C PHE A 331 -3.56 7.04 0.07
N LEU A 332 -3.82 6.11 0.98
CA LEU A 332 -5.16 5.70 1.38
C LEU A 332 -5.16 5.27 2.86
N THR A 333 -6.05 5.87 3.65
CA THR A 333 -6.44 5.36 4.98
C THR A 333 -7.77 4.64 4.89
N ILE A 334 -7.73 3.33 5.06
CA ILE A 334 -8.90 2.47 5.20
C ILE A 334 -9.25 2.39 6.68
N CYS A 335 -10.39 2.95 7.08
CA CYS A 335 -10.92 2.80 8.42
C CYS A 335 -12.37 3.32 8.44
N PRO A 336 -13.33 2.60 9.04
CA PRO A 336 -14.65 3.17 9.30
C PRO A 336 -14.52 4.51 10.04
N PRO A 337 -15.10 5.62 9.53
CA PRO A 337 -14.89 6.94 10.13
C PRO A 337 -15.28 7.04 11.60
N SER A 338 -16.27 6.27 12.05
CA SER A 338 -16.70 6.18 13.46
C SER A 338 -15.70 5.48 14.37
N LEU A 339 -14.75 4.72 13.81
CA LEU A 339 -13.76 3.95 14.54
C LEU A 339 -12.35 4.54 14.42
N LYS A 340 -12.13 5.53 13.55
CA LYS A 340 -10.82 6.22 13.44
C LYS A 340 -10.52 6.93 14.76
N LYS A 341 -9.46 6.50 15.44
CA LYS A 341 -8.98 7.14 16.68
C LYS A 341 -7.72 7.95 16.44
N PHE A 342 -6.95 7.58 15.43
CA PHE A 342 -5.61 8.12 15.22
C PHE A 342 -5.44 8.76 13.84
N SER A 343 -4.77 9.90 13.80
CA SER A 343 -4.40 10.62 12.58
C SER A 343 -2.89 10.80 12.53
N LEU A 344 -2.27 10.53 11.38
CA LEU A 344 -0.82 10.64 11.24
C LEU A 344 -0.34 12.07 10.98
N LEU A 345 -1.23 12.93 10.48
CA LEU A 345 -0.93 14.33 10.16
C LEU A 345 -2.24 15.13 10.24
N GLU A 346 -2.31 16.10 11.15
CA GLU A 346 -3.53 16.89 11.39
C GLU A 346 -3.54 18.24 10.65
N ALA A 347 -2.39 18.68 10.13
CA ALA A 347 -2.25 19.95 9.43
C ALA A 347 -1.08 19.94 8.42
N PRO A 348 -1.14 20.75 7.35
CA PRO A 348 0.01 20.99 6.49
C PRO A 348 1.17 21.50 7.36
N SER A 349 2.25 20.73 7.36
CA SER A 349 3.45 20.99 8.18
C SER A 349 4.64 21.25 7.27
N GLU A 350 5.54 22.15 7.67
CA GLU A 350 6.81 22.35 6.98
C GLU A 350 7.85 21.36 7.52
N LEU A 351 8.27 20.43 6.69
CA LEU A 351 9.31 19.47 7.01
C LEU A 351 10.66 19.90 6.49
N LEU A 352 11.69 19.56 7.24
CA LEU A 352 13.07 19.66 6.80
C LEU A 352 13.29 18.76 5.59
N VAL A 353 13.93 19.30 4.57
CA VAL A 353 14.29 18.55 3.36
C VAL A 353 15.63 17.90 3.59
N TYR A 354 15.71 16.61 3.31
CA TYR A 354 16.94 15.85 3.34
C TYR A 354 17.39 15.52 1.92
N ASP A 355 18.69 15.50 1.66
CA ASP A 355 19.24 14.99 0.42
C ASP A 355 19.16 13.46 0.38
N GLY A 356 19.60 12.86 -0.74
CA GLY A 356 19.56 11.41 -0.95
C GLY A 356 20.44 10.58 0.00
N ILE A 357 21.14 11.24 0.92
CA ILE A 357 22.04 10.66 1.94
C ILE A 357 21.71 11.17 3.35
N GLY A 358 20.49 11.70 3.56
CA GLY A 358 19.98 12.03 4.88
C GLY A 358 20.45 13.35 5.51
N HIS A 359 21.18 14.21 4.80
CA HIS A 359 21.57 15.54 5.33
C HIS A 359 20.52 16.60 5.07
N VAL A 360 20.34 17.51 6.03
CA VAL A 360 19.48 18.70 5.85
C VAL A 360 19.99 19.52 4.66
N VAL A 361 19.18 19.60 3.61
CA VAL A 361 19.44 20.46 2.45
C VAL A 361 19.44 21.90 2.94
N LYS A 362 20.46 22.67 2.55
CA LYS A 362 20.53 24.10 2.83
C LYS A 362 20.31 24.91 1.57
N GLU A 363 19.41 25.87 1.64
CA GLU A 363 19.16 26.84 0.58
C GLU A 363 19.49 28.24 1.12
N ASN A 364 20.42 28.94 0.47
CA ASN A 364 20.92 30.25 0.91
C ASN A 364 21.43 30.26 2.37
N GLY A 365 22.06 29.17 2.81
CA GLY A 365 22.63 29.03 4.15
C GLY A 365 21.60 28.74 5.26
N LYS A 366 20.31 28.61 4.94
CA LYS A 366 19.25 28.19 5.86
C LYS A 366 18.82 26.76 5.57
N GLU A 367 18.37 26.06 6.60
CA GLU A 367 17.73 24.74 6.43
C GLU A 367 16.53 24.87 5.51
N LYS A 368 16.54 24.10 4.43
CA LYS A 368 15.43 24.04 3.48
C LYS A 368 14.28 23.30 4.15
N ARG A 369 13.13 23.95 4.18
CA ARG A 369 11.88 23.34 4.63
C ARG A 369 10.90 23.33 3.47
N GLU A 370 10.25 22.20 3.26
CA GLU A 370 9.19 22.03 2.28
C GLU A 370 7.88 21.76 3.00
N LYS A 371 6.82 22.34 2.46
CA LYS A 371 5.48 21.99 2.91
C LYS A 371 5.21 20.54 2.56
N VAL A 372 4.89 19.73 3.55
CA VAL A 372 4.32 18.42 3.32
C VAL A 372 2.85 18.59 3.04
N TRP A 373 2.50 18.24 1.81
CA TRP A 373 1.16 18.32 1.30
C TRP A 373 0.37 17.04 1.55
N TRP A 374 1.02 15.92 1.86
CA TRP A 374 0.36 14.64 2.09
C TRP A 374 -0.05 14.48 3.55
N TYR A 375 -1.29 14.83 3.87
CA TYR A 375 -1.93 14.42 5.12
C TYR A 375 -3.30 13.82 4.81
N ASP A 376 -3.71 12.80 5.57
CA ASP A 376 -5.04 12.22 5.38
C ASP A 376 -6.03 12.77 6.41
N ASN A 377 -6.71 13.85 6.02
CA ASN A 377 -7.75 14.46 6.84
C ASN A 377 -9.03 13.60 6.95
N GLY A 378 -9.08 12.46 6.25
CA GLY A 378 -10.22 11.54 6.30
C GLY A 378 -9.79 10.11 6.59
N SER A 379 -10.77 9.24 6.67
CA SER A 379 -10.61 7.83 6.37
C SER A 379 -11.79 7.42 5.52
N THR A 380 -11.64 6.34 4.78
CA THR A 380 -12.73 5.79 3.99
C THR A 380 -12.86 4.31 4.25
N SER A 381 -14.06 3.78 4.07
CA SER A 381 -14.36 2.36 4.23
C SER A 381 -15.63 2.05 3.47
N VAL A 382 -15.71 0.84 2.90
CA VAL A 382 -16.96 0.30 2.36
C VAL A 382 -17.86 -0.31 3.44
N CYS A 383 -17.33 -0.45 4.65
CA CYS A 383 -17.96 -1.01 5.85
C CYS A 383 -18.09 0.05 6.95
N ASN A 384 -19.11 -0.07 7.80
CA ASN A 384 -19.33 0.83 8.95
C ASN A 384 -18.61 0.39 10.23
N ALA A 385 -18.04 -0.82 10.25
CA ALA A 385 -17.29 -1.39 11.36
C ALA A 385 -16.11 -2.24 10.85
N ILE A 386 -15.25 -2.66 11.77
CA ILE A 386 -14.21 -3.66 11.55
C ILE A 386 -14.76 -4.98 12.04
N TYR A 387 -14.87 -5.96 11.15
CA TYR A 387 -15.46 -7.28 11.47
C TYR A 387 -14.39 -8.33 11.70
N GLY A 388 -14.51 -9.06 12.81
CA GLY A 388 -13.64 -10.18 13.18
C GLY A 388 -14.37 -11.51 13.25
N THR A 389 -13.65 -12.54 13.67
CA THR A 389 -14.16 -13.92 13.79
C THR A 389 -15.42 -14.01 14.66
N SER A 390 -15.51 -13.22 15.74
CA SER A 390 -16.68 -13.18 16.62
C SER A 390 -17.93 -12.66 15.92
N ASP A 391 -17.79 -11.67 15.02
CA ASP A 391 -18.91 -11.16 14.24
C ASP A 391 -19.39 -12.20 13.26
N PHE A 392 -18.47 -12.92 12.60
CA PHE A 392 -18.82 -13.96 11.64
C PHE A 392 -19.46 -15.20 12.27
N ALA A 393 -19.21 -15.46 13.55
CA ALA A 393 -19.87 -16.49 14.34
C ALA A 393 -21.24 -16.05 14.89
N ASN A 394 -21.60 -14.77 14.77
CA ASN A 394 -22.87 -14.22 15.22
C ASN A 394 -23.99 -14.53 14.22
N ASP A 395 -25.08 -15.11 14.72
CA ASP A 395 -26.26 -15.47 13.91
C ASP A 395 -27.02 -14.25 13.37
N LYS A 396 -26.81 -13.08 13.97
CA LYS A 396 -27.38 -11.79 13.54
C LYS A 396 -26.47 -10.99 12.61
N PHE A 397 -25.32 -11.52 12.20
CA PHE A 397 -24.44 -10.84 11.27
C PHE A 397 -25.14 -10.61 9.93
N ASP A 398 -25.19 -9.35 9.49
CA ASP A 398 -25.72 -9.00 8.18
C ASP A 398 -24.58 -8.99 7.14
N PRO A 399 -24.56 -9.96 6.21
CA PRO A 399 -23.55 -10.01 5.16
C PRO A 399 -23.58 -8.79 4.22
N ALA A 400 -24.67 -8.01 4.19
CA ALA A 400 -24.75 -6.79 3.40
C ALA A 400 -23.83 -5.66 3.91
N LEU A 401 -23.25 -5.81 5.10
CA LEU A 401 -22.33 -4.83 5.69
C LEU A 401 -20.90 -4.94 5.12
N LEU A 402 -20.54 -6.08 4.51
CA LEU A 402 -19.25 -6.30 3.85
C LEU A 402 -19.46 -6.34 2.34
N GLN A 403 -19.55 -5.20 1.65
CA GLN A 403 -19.71 -5.21 0.19
C GLN A 403 -18.93 -4.10 -0.51
N GLY A 404 -18.47 -4.38 -1.73
CA GLY A 404 -17.91 -3.39 -2.65
C GLY A 404 -16.40 -3.22 -2.58
N ALA A 405 -15.90 -2.30 -3.38
CA ALA A 405 -14.53 -1.82 -3.37
C ALA A 405 -14.53 -0.30 -3.18
N LEU A 406 -13.39 0.24 -2.72
CA LEU A 406 -13.15 1.67 -2.76
C LEU A 406 -12.74 2.05 -4.17
N ILE A 407 -13.49 2.93 -4.81
CA ILE A 407 -13.25 3.44 -6.15
C ILE A 407 -12.87 4.91 -6.05
N ARG A 408 -11.77 5.30 -6.70
CA ARG A 408 -11.37 6.71 -6.79
C ARG A 408 -12.45 7.49 -7.52
N ARG A 409 -12.93 8.55 -6.90
CA ARG A 409 -13.95 9.45 -7.45
C ARG A 409 -13.40 10.20 -8.65
N THR A 410 -14.33 10.58 -9.52
CA THR A 410 -14.08 11.51 -10.62
C THR A 410 -15.01 12.70 -10.49
N ASP A 411 -14.59 13.86 -10.98
CA ASP A 411 -15.35 15.12 -11.00
C ASP A 411 -15.88 15.47 -12.41
N GLY A 412 -15.79 14.51 -13.35
CA GLY A 412 -16.10 14.71 -14.76
C GLY A 412 -14.97 15.32 -15.60
N LYS A 413 -13.87 15.76 -14.97
CA LYS A 413 -12.66 16.29 -15.64
C LYS A 413 -11.42 15.43 -15.38
N GLY A 414 -11.44 14.61 -14.34
CA GLY A 414 -10.38 13.66 -14.00
C GLY A 414 -10.67 12.94 -12.69
N PHE A 415 -9.64 12.31 -12.13
CA PHE A 415 -9.71 11.72 -10.80
C PHE A 415 -9.55 12.79 -9.71
N VAL A 416 -10.21 12.58 -8.58
CA VAL A 416 -10.12 13.44 -7.40
C VAL A 416 -8.92 13.00 -6.54
N ALA A 417 -7.95 13.89 -6.31
CA ALA A 417 -6.79 13.64 -5.45
C ALA A 417 -6.63 14.76 -4.41
N GLN A 418 -7.54 14.78 -3.44
CA GLN A 418 -7.52 15.67 -2.29
C GLN A 418 -6.75 15.03 -1.12
N MET A 419 -6.41 15.83 -0.12
CA MET A 419 -5.74 15.39 1.11
C MET A 419 -6.73 14.75 2.10
N SER A 420 -7.56 13.84 1.59
CA SER A 420 -8.57 13.11 2.34
C SER A 420 -9.04 11.86 1.59
N SER A 421 -8.82 10.69 2.18
CA SER A 421 -9.35 9.43 1.66
C SER A 421 -10.89 9.44 1.56
N ALA A 422 -11.57 10.11 2.49
CA ALA A 422 -13.03 10.25 2.50
C ALA A 422 -13.56 11.03 1.28
N LEU A 423 -12.80 12.02 0.81
CA LEU A 423 -13.17 12.86 -0.34
C LEU A 423 -12.73 12.24 -1.66
N ASN A 424 -11.69 11.39 -1.62
CA ASN A 424 -11.11 10.76 -2.79
C ASN A 424 -11.86 9.51 -3.24
N PHE A 425 -12.43 8.75 -2.32
CA PHE A 425 -13.00 7.45 -2.64
C PHE A 425 -14.51 7.38 -2.42
N THR A 426 -15.15 6.48 -3.15
CA THR A 426 -16.55 6.10 -2.96
C THR A 426 -16.67 4.58 -3.01
N LYS A 427 -17.76 4.05 -2.46
CA LYS A 427 -18.08 2.62 -2.57
C LYS A 427 -18.56 2.32 -3.99
N GLY A 428 -18.01 1.28 -4.61
CA GLY A 428 -18.42 0.84 -5.94
C GLY A 428 -18.33 -0.67 -6.12
N VAL A 429 -18.66 -1.11 -7.33
CA VAL A 429 -18.58 -2.53 -7.72
C VAL A 429 -17.13 -2.89 -8.02
N PRO A 430 -16.58 -3.96 -7.42
CA PRO A 430 -15.22 -4.43 -7.72
C PRO A 430 -15.08 -4.76 -9.22
N SER A 431 -14.05 -4.25 -9.89
CA SER A 431 -13.83 -4.42 -11.33
C SER A 431 -13.44 -5.85 -11.71
N LEU A 432 -12.73 -6.56 -10.83
CA LEU A 432 -12.27 -7.95 -11.03
C LEU A 432 -13.29 -8.99 -10.54
N CYS A 433 -14.54 -8.58 -10.30
CA CYS A 433 -15.63 -9.49 -9.98
C CYS A 433 -15.97 -10.44 -11.13
N VAL A 434 -16.58 -11.58 -10.80
CA VAL A 434 -17.21 -12.46 -11.78
C VAL A 434 -18.35 -11.71 -12.50
N ARG A 435 -18.41 -11.87 -13.82
CA ARG A 435 -19.42 -11.24 -14.70
C ARG A 435 -20.35 -12.28 -15.31
N ASP A 436 -21.58 -11.88 -15.59
CA ASP A 436 -22.54 -12.73 -16.28
C ASP A 436 -22.18 -12.91 -17.77
N LYS A 437 -22.95 -13.74 -18.47
CA LYS A 437 -22.77 -14.00 -19.91
C LYS A 437 -22.90 -12.75 -20.80
N ASN A 438 -23.45 -11.66 -20.29
CA ASN A 438 -23.60 -10.39 -20.99
C ASN A 438 -22.50 -9.38 -20.59
N GLY A 439 -21.50 -9.79 -19.80
CA GLY A 439 -20.43 -8.93 -19.30
C GLY A 439 -20.86 -7.96 -18.20
N LYS A 440 -22.12 -8.03 -17.74
CA LYS A 440 -22.57 -7.26 -16.59
C LYS A 440 -21.88 -7.85 -15.35
N PRO A 441 -21.39 -7.02 -14.41
CA PRO A 441 -21.09 -7.53 -13.08
C PRO A 441 -22.28 -8.36 -12.62
N LEU A 442 -22.02 -9.53 -12.03
CA LEU A 442 -23.05 -10.11 -11.18
C LEU A 442 -23.44 -8.97 -10.23
N ASP A 443 -24.70 -8.54 -10.29
CA ASP A 443 -25.28 -7.38 -9.58
C ASP A 443 -24.67 -7.24 -8.17
N MET A 444 -24.60 -6.04 -7.56
CA MET A 444 -24.10 -5.91 -6.17
C MET A 444 -24.83 -6.88 -5.20
N THR A 445 -26.10 -7.15 -5.47
CA THR A 445 -26.97 -8.15 -4.82
C THR A 445 -26.71 -9.61 -5.23
N ALA A 446 -25.81 -9.85 -6.18
CA ALA A 446 -25.36 -11.13 -6.74
C ALA A 446 -23.84 -11.37 -6.63
N TYR A 447 -23.00 -10.33 -6.49
CA TYR A 447 -21.58 -10.40 -6.05
C TYR A 447 -21.49 -11.17 -4.73
N TRP A 448 -22.50 -10.92 -3.92
CA TRP A 448 -22.96 -11.80 -2.88
C TRP A 448 -24.18 -12.49 -3.45
N LYS A 449 -24.28 -13.81 -3.51
CA LYS A 449 -25.61 -14.41 -3.37
C LYS A 449 -26.08 -14.20 -1.93
N VAL A 450 -26.17 -12.95 -1.50
CA VAL A 450 -26.90 -12.50 -0.32
C VAL A 450 -28.31 -13.07 -0.40
N ASN A 451 -28.89 -13.28 -1.59
CA ASN A 451 -30.13 -14.04 -1.69
C ASN A 451 -30.02 -15.54 -1.38
N SER A 452 -28.94 -16.29 -1.64
CA SER A 452 -28.87 -17.70 -1.17
C SER A 452 -28.48 -17.78 0.31
N ILE A 453 -27.60 -16.88 0.75
CA ILE A 453 -27.13 -16.77 2.14
C ILE A 453 -28.25 -16.23 3.06
N GLN A 454 -28.89 -15.11 2.72
CA GLN A 454 -30.05 -14.55 3.42
C GLN A 454 -31.32 -15.37 3.17
N ALA A 455 -31.58 -15.96 1.99
CA ALA A 455 -32.74 -16.88 1.86
C ALA A 455 -32.58 -18.12 2.72
N HIS A 456 -31.35 -18.51 3.09
CA HIS A 456 -31.14 -19.54 4.09
C HIS A 456 -31.33 -18.98 5.52
N ALA A 457 -30.78 -17.80 5.83
CA ALA A 457 -30.98 -17.13 7.11
C ALA A 457 -32.45 -16.80 7.42
N THR A 458 -33.29 -16.59 6.40
CA THR A 458 -34.74 -16.29 6.52
C THR A 458 -35.65 -17.52 6.40
N LYS A 459 -35.12 -18.71 6.06
CA LYS A 459 -35.87 -19.97 6.00
C LYS A 459 -35.85 -20.78 7.30
N LYS A 460 -35.11 -20.34 8.31
CA LYS A 460 -35.21 -20.82 9.70
C LYS A 460 -36.16 -19.91 10.47
#